data_AF-A0A935RYX4-F1
#
_entry.id   AF-A0A935RYX4-F1
#
_cell.length_a   1.000
_cell.length_b   1.000
_cell.length_c   1.000
_cell.angle_alpha   90.00
_cell.angle_beta   90.00
_cell.angle_gamma   90.00
#
_symmetry.space_group_name_H-M   'P 1'
#
loop_
_entity.id
_entity.type
_entity.pdbx_description
1 polymer ?
#
loop_
_entity_poly.entity_id
_entity_poly.type
_entity_poly.pdbx_seq_one_letter_code
_entity_poly.pdbx_strand_id
1 'polypeptide(L)'
;MMVLVSYLLPSCEKDTPSNTSEKDGPVVVHYIRSTDPGLSDSLLVGAFMGSLVSIVGDNFGDLKELWFNDQKAILTPNFITDKTIIVSVPSTVPVTITDEIRMVFSDGSEFKHPFKVNVPSPVINSVKSEYVEDGGILELRGDFYFNPLVTFTGDVNGEIVSVEKTLLKVKVPEGAQVGPVTVKTAFGKAVSKFLFRDDRNTIINFDDKGHVTWTAPTFAGENNGVRPLTGKFAMFSDPEFGEWKWNNPTTLWFFAPERNSGAKQLAVGNPNDFVVKFEINVPVLWEDFNLLIFMSPYANDHGYDNASFARFQPWRAGGFKTDGWETVTIPLSAFQYGKDDNWSKAEWDKPGSKPFPGFDGLTNINMMMFGPNVAKNAGTKANIQIGIDNIRIVPIN
;
A
#
# COMPACT_ATOMS: atom_id res chain seq x y z
N MET A 1 -5.19 -3.09 96.81
CA MET A 1 -6.61 -3.18 96.42
C MET A 1 -6.70 -2.68 94.99
N MET A 2 -7.28 -3.53 94.14
CA MET A 2 -7.52 -3.41 92.70
C MET A 2 -7.97 -2.00 92.26
N VAL A 3 -7.49 -1.51 91.10
CA VAL A 3 -8.35 -1.08 89.97
C VAL A 3 -7.52 -1.18 88.66
N LEU A 4 -7.95 -2.09 87.78
CA LEU A 4 -7.60 -2.14 86.36
C LEU A 4 -8.54 -1.15 85.65
N VAL A 5 -8.00 -0.20 84.88
CA VAL A 5 -8.81 0.66 83.99
C VAL A 5 -8.36 0.40 82.55
N SER A 6 -9.18 -0.36 81.84
CA SER A 6 -9.08 -0.62 80.41
C SER A 6 -9.61 0.58 79.62
N TYR A 7 -8.74 1.27 78.87
CA TYR A 7 -9.13 2.23 77.85
C TYR A 7 -9.46 1.47 76.55
N LEU A 8 -10.73 1.45 76.16
CA LEU A 8 -11.18 1.07 74.82
C LEU A 8 -11.16 2.32 73.93
N LEU A 9 -10.36 2.31 72.87
CA LEU A 9 -10.48 3.27 71.76
C LEU A 9 -11.50 2.71 70.75
N PRO A 10 -12.43 3.52 70.22
CA PRO A 10 -13.31 3.09 69.14
C PRO A 10 -12.50 2.93 67.85
N SER A 11 -12.58 1.73 67.26
CA SER A 11 -12.07 1.44 65.91
C SER A 11 -12.94 2.14 64.89
N CYS A 12 -12.34 2.91 63.98
CA CYS A 12 -13.00 3.35 62.75
C CYS A 12 -13.40 2.12 61.93
N GLU A 13 -14.66 2.05 61.49
CA GLU A 13 -15.05 1.17 60.40
C GLU A 13 -14.29 1.60 59.14
N LYS A 14 -13.67 0.63 58.46
CA LYS A 14 -13.18 0.83 57.10
C LYS A 14 -14.39 0.70 56.18
N ASP A 15 -14.86 1.82 55.66
CA ASP A 15 -15.71 1.81 54.47
C ASP A 15 -14.91 1.17 53.33
N THR A 16 -15.25 -0.08 53.01
CA THR A 16 -14.96 -0.66 51.71
C THR A 16 -15.73 0.14 50.67
N PRO A 17 -15.08 0.73 49.65
CA PRO A 17 -15.81 1.38 48.57
C PRO A 17 -16.52 0.30 47.76
N SER A 18 -17.81 0.09 48.05
CA SER A 18 -18.68 -0.64 47.15
C SER A 18 -18.95 0.27 45.95
N ASN A 19 -18.37 -0.04 44.79
CA ASN A 19 -18.70 0.61 43.52
C ASN A 19 -20.13 0.29 43.03
N THR A 20 -21.01 -0.19 43.91
CA THR A 20 -22.44 -0.39 43.63
C THR A 20 -23.20 0.83 44.13
N SER A 21 -23.17 1.90 43.35
CA SER A 21 -24.18 2.94 43.48
C SER A 21 -25.53 2.32 43.15
N GLU A 22 -26.46 2.27 44.11
CA GLU A 22 -27.85 1.88 43.83
C GLU A 22 -28.38 2.72 42.66
N LYS A 23 -28.97 2.07 41.64
CA LYS A 23 -29.59 2.76 40.50
C LYS A 23 -30.63 3.77 41.00
N ASP A 24 -30.35 5.06 40.86
CA ASP A 24 -31.27 6.15 41.21
C ASP A 24 -32.07 6.58 39.98
N GLY A 25 -32.94 5.68 39.51
CA GLY A 25 -33.85 5.92 38.38
C GLY A 25 -33.51 5.15 37.08
N PRO A 26 -34.23 5.46 35.98
CA PRO A 26 -34.02 4.79 34.70
C PRO A 26 -32.67 5.15 34.08
N VAL A 27 -32.13 4.25 33.26
CA VAL A 27 -30.95 4.50 32.43
C VAL A 27 -31.28 5.56 31.39
N VAL A 28 -30.42 6.57 31.26
CA VAL A 28 -30.57 7.64 30.27
C VAL A 28 -29.23 7.86 29.57
N VAL A 29 -29.25 7.95 28.24
CA VAL A 29 -28.13 8.47 27.45
C VAL A 29 -28.51 9.87 27.00
N HIS A 30 -27.76 10.88 27.46
CA HIS A 30 -27.95 12.27 27.05
C HIS A 30 -27.30 12.53 25.70
N TYR A 31 -26.05 12.08 25.56
CA TYR A 31 -25.29 12.20 24.32
C TYR A 31 -24.07 11.28 24.32
N ILE A 32 -23.51 11.10 23.14
CA ILE A 32 -22.23 10.40 22.92
C ILE A 32 -21.28 11.42 22.30
N ARG A 33 -20.00 11.41 22.71
CA ARG A 33 -18.98 12.32 22.19
C ARG A 33 -17.64 11.64 21.94
N SER A 34 -16.76 12.31 21.22
CA SER A 34 -15.36 11.91 21.09
C SER A 34 -14.61 12.07 22.42
N THR A 35 -13.62 11.21 22.67
CA THR A 35 -12.68 11.38 23.78
C THR A 35 -11.51 12.30 23.44
N ASP A 36 -11.36 12.72 22.17
CA ASP A 36 -10.38 13.72 21.77
C ASP A 36 -10.77 15.08 22.38
N PRO A 37 -9.91 15.69 23.23
CA PRO A 37 -10.18 16.99 23.84
C PRO A 37 -10.52 18.09 22.82
N GLY A 38 -9.89 18.06 21.64
CA GLY A 38 -10.11 19.04 20.57
C GLY A 38 -11.45 18.88 19.84
N LEU A 39 -12.12 17.73 20.00
CA LEU A 39 -13.42 17.41 19.41
C LEU A 39 -14.51 17.18 20.46
N SER A 40 -14.25 17.56 21.71
CA SER A 40 -15.09 17.22 22.85
C SER A 40 -16.50 17.85 22.83
N ASP A 41 -16.70 18.90 22.03
CA ASP A 41 -18.00 19.53 21.75
C ASP A 41 -18.80 18.83 20.61
N SER A 42 -18.23 17.80 19.96
CA SER A 42 -18.88 17.07 18.88
C SER A 42 -19.76 15.95 19.43
N LEU A 43 -21.07 16.14 19.35
CA LEU A 43 -22.05 15.08 19.64
C LEU A 43 -22.10 14.08 18.47
N LEU A 44 -21.96 12.80 18.80
CA LEU A 44 -21.89 11.69 17.87
C LEU A 44 -23.21 10.93 17.87
N VAL A 45 -23.83 10.80 16.70
CA VAL A 45 -24.91 9.84 16.43
C VAL A 45 -24.40 8.54 15.81
N GLY A 46 -23.08 8.44 15.64
CA GLY A 46 -22.38 7.27 15.16
C GLY A 46 -20.87 7.49 15.15
N ALA A 47 -20.11 6.40 15.05
CA ALA A 47 -18.65 6.43 14.99
C ALA A 47 -18.11 5.30 14.11
N PHE A 48 -16.87 5.43 13.64
CA PHE A 48 -16.20 4.34 12.94
C PHE A 48 -15.83 3.22 13.91
N MET A 49 -15.82 1.98 13.41
CA MET A 49 -15.26 0.84 14.15
C MET A 49 -13.86 1.17 14.71
N GLY A 50 -13.55 0.69 15.92
CA GLY A 50 -12.29 0.99 16.62
C GLY A 50 -12.20 2.37 17.28
N SER A 51 -13.15 3.29 17.04
CA SER A 51 -13.14 4.62 17.66
C SER A 51 -13.37 4.53 19.17
N LEU A 52 -12.64 5.32 19.96
CA LEU A 52 -12.90 5.49 21.39
C LEU A 52 -13.98 6.57 21.58
N VAL A 53 -15.08 6.21 22.23
CA VAL A 53 -16.22 7.11 22.46
C VAL A 53 -16.53 7.24 23.95
N SER A 54 -17.10 8.39 24.33
CA SER A 54 -17.61 8.65 25.67
C SER A 54 -19.13 8.80 25.61
N ILE A 55 -19.82 7.85 26.23
CA ILE A 55 -21.28 7.87 26.40
C ILE A 55 -21.57 8.59 27.72
N VAL A 56 -22.34 9.67 27.66
CA VAL A 56 -22.66 10.51 28.82
C VAL A 56 -24.16 10.43 29.12
N GLY A 57 -24.49 10.21 30.39
CA GLY A 57 -25.83 9.82 30.79
C GLY A 57 -25.97 9.68 32.30
N ASP A 58 -26.92 8.85 32.72
CA ASP A 58 -27.22 8.55 34.12
C ASP A 58 -27.48 7.04 34.30
N ASN A 59 -27.19 6.54 35.51
CA ASN A 59 -27.51 5.18 35.96
C ASN A 59 -26.74 4.06 35.23
N PHE A 60 -25.46 4.30 34.89
CA PHE A 60 -24.61 3.32 34.21
C PHE A 60 -23.82 2.38 35.14
N GLY A 61 -23.83 2.60 36.46
CA GLY A 61 -22.90 1.95 37.40
C GLY A 61 -22.86 0.42 37.38
N ASP A 62 -24.00 -0.23 37.07
CA ASP A 62 -24.14 -1.69 37.04
C ASP A 62 -24.05 -2.31 35.63
N LEU A 63 -23.49 -1.59 34.65
CA LEU A 63 -23.34 -2.08 33.28
C LEU A 63 -22.46 -3.35 33.25
N LYS A 64 -22.98 -4.42 32.64
CA LYS A 64 -22.26 -5.68 32.44
C LYS A 64 -21.82 -5.91 31.01
N GLU A 65 -22.66 -5.50 30.06
CA GLU A 65 -22.36 -5.67 28.65
C GLU A 65 -22.78 -4.43 27.88
N LEU A 66 -21.97 -4.05 26.90
CA LEU A 66 -22.33 -3.07 25.89
C LEU A 66 -22.10 -3.71 24.53
N TRP A 67 -23.09 -3.59 23.67
CA TRP A 67 -23.06 -4.11 22.31
C TRP A 67 -23.27 -2.95 21.35
N PHE A 68 -22.51 -2.93 20.26
CA PHE A 68 -22.72 -2.07 19.12
C PHE A 68 -23.20 -2.96 17.97
N ASN A 69 -24.43 -2.78 17.51
CA ASN A 69 -25.08 -3.79 16.67
C ASN A 69 -25.03 -5.18 17.34
N ASP A 70 -24.54 -6.20 16.65
CA ASP A 70 -24.32 -7.55 17.17
C ASP A 70 -22.90 -7.77 17.74
N GLN A 71 -22.08 -6.72 17.85
CA GLN A 71 -20.70 -6.83 18.31
C GLN A 71 -20.57 -6.38 19.78
N LYS A 72 -20.09 -7.28 20.65
CA LYS A 72 -19.85 -6.97 22.07
C LYS A 72 -18.59 -6.12 22.22
N ALA A 73 -18.71 -4.99 22.91
CA ALA A 73 -17.58 -4.17 23.30
C ALA A 73 -16.88 -4.73 24.53
N ILE A 74 -15.57 -4.48 24.62
CA ILE A 74 -14.77 -4.80 25.80
C ILE A 74 -14.90 -3.64 26.78
N LEU A 75 -15.45 -3.93 27.96
CA LEU A 75 -15.63 -2.94 29.03
C LEU A 75 -14.41 -2.92 29.95
N THR A 76 -13.96 -1.71 30.29
CA THR A 76 -12.94 -1.48 31.32
C THR A 76 -13.62 -0.89 32.55
N PRO A 77 -13.69 -1.59 33.69
CA PRO A 77 -14.46 -1.13 34.86
C PRO A 77 -14.11 0.28 35.33
N ASN A 78 -12.83 0.67 35.29
CA ASN A 78 -12.37 2.00 35.72
C ASN A 78 -12.82 3.14 34.79
N PHE A 79 -13.35 2.81 33.61
CA PHE A 79 -13.86 3.75 32.61
C PHE A 79 -15.38 3.84 32.61
N ILE A 80 -16.02 3.21 33.60
CA ILE A 80 -17.46 3.23 33.80
C ILE A 80 -17.71 3.88 35.16
N THR A 81 -18.43 4.99 35.13
CA THR A 81 -19.04 5.62 36.30
C THR A 81 -20.54 5.62 36.11
N ASP A 82 -21.28 6.08 37.12
CA ASP A 82 -22.73 6.26 36.98
C ASP A 82 -23.13 7.19 35.83
N LYS A 83 -22.24 8.12 35.44
CA LYS A 83 -22.53 9.18 34.46
C LYS A 83 -21.85 9.01 33.11
N THR A 84 -20.78 8.21 33.05
CA THR A 84 -19.96 8.14 31.85
C THR A 84 -19.46 6.72 31.61
N ILE A 85 -19.52 6.29 30.35
CA ILE A 85 -18.86 5.07 29.85
C ILE A 85 -17.86 5.51 28.79
N ILE A 86 -16.57 5.21 28.99
CA ILE A 86 -15.55 5.34 27.94
C ILE A 86 -15.26 3.94 27.39
N VAL A 87 -15.47 3.76 26.08
CA VAL A 87 -15.44 2.45 25.45
C VAL A 87 -15.04 2.55 23.99
N SER A 88 -14.32 1.55 23.48
CA SER A 88 -14.02 1.44 22.06
C SER A 88 -15.16 0.75 21.33
N VAL A 89 -15.60 1.33 20.21
CA VAL A 89 -16.45 0.65 19.25
C VAL A 89 -15.70 -0.59 18.73
N PRO A 90 -16.29 -1.80 18.73
CA PRO A 90 -15.63 -3.00 18.23
C PRO A 90 -15.05 -2.82 16.82
N SER A 91 -13.86 -3.40 16.58
CA SER A 91 -13.19 -3.39 15.26
C SER A 91 -13.65 -4.54 14.36
N THR A 92 -14.50 -5.43 14.87
CA THR A 92 -15.11 -6.51 14.11
C THR A 92 -16.34 -6.00 13.37
N VAL A 93 -16.55 -6.51 12.16
CA VAL A 93 -17.66 -6.08 11.32
C VAL A 93 -18.96 -6.72 11.80
N PRO A 94 -20.03 -5.94 12.03
CA PRO A 94 -21.32 -6.49 12.39
C PRO A 94 -21.92 -7.30 11.23
N VAL A 95 -22.52 -8.45 11.55
CA VAL A 95 -23.27 -9.26 10.57
C VAL A 95 -24.70 -8.76 10.51
N THR A 96 -25.29 -8.48 11.67
CA THR A 96 -26.62 -7.88 11.83
C THR A 96 -26.45 -6.42 12.21
N ILE A 97 -26.91 -5.50 11.35
CA ILE A 97 -26.82 -4.05 11.58
C ILE A 97 -28.16 -3.57 12.12
N THR A 98 -28.19 -3.20 13.39
CA THR A 98 -29.38 -2.67 14.07
C THR A 98 -29.34 -1.15 14.23
N ASP A 99 -28.19 -0.52 13.96
CA ASP A 99 -27.92 0.92 14.15
C ASP A 99 -28.23 1.40 15.60
N GLU A 100 -27.97 0.53 16.58
CA GLU A 100 -28.15 0.82 18.01
C GLU A 100 -26.98 0.28 18.85
N ILE A 101 -26.78 0.94 20.01
CA ILE A 101 -26.12 0.30 21.15
C ILE A 101 -27.15 -0.40 22.04
N ARG A 102 -26.76 -1.55 22.59
CA ARG A 102 -27.53 -2.30 23.58
C ARG A 102 -26.71 -2.50 24.84
N MET A 103 -27.19 -1.99 25.96
CA MET A 103 -26.62 -2.11 27.29
C MET A 103 -27.36 -3.20 28.06
N VAL A 104 -26.63 -4.10 28.72
CA VAL A 104 -27.16 -5.14 29.61
C VAL A 104 -26.60 -4.93 31.01
N PHE A 105 -27.46 -4.87 32.02
CA PHE A 105 -27.10 -4.58 33.41
C PHE A 105 -27.08 -5.84 34.29
N SER A 106 -26.51 -5.73 35.50
CA SER A 106 -26.42 -6.83 36.48
C SER A 106 -27.74 -7.53 36.81
N ASP A 107 -28.85 -6.79 36.76
CA ASP A 107 -30.21 -7.27 37.02
C ASP A 107 -30.87 -7.95 35.80
N GLY A 108 -30.15 -8.02 34.66
CA GLY A 108 -30.66 -8.54 33.40
C GLY A 108 -31.51 -7.56 32.59
N SER A 109 -31.72 -6.33 33.07
CA SER A 109 -32.41 -5.30 32.30
C SER A 109 -31.57 -4.88 31.09
N GLU A 110 -32.26 -4.48 30.01
CA GLU A 110 -31.66 -3.98 28.79
C GLU A 110 -32.07 -2.54 28.50
N PHE A 111 -31.13 -1.75 27.99
CA PHE A 111 -31.38 -0.42 27.46
C PHE A 111 -30.81 -0.32 26.05
N LYS A 112 -31.56 0.32 25.14
CA LYS A 112 -31.16 0.51 23.74
C LYS A 112 -31.14 1.97 23.39
N HIS A 113 -30.15 2.38 22.61
CA HIS A 113 -30.02 3.75 22.12
C HIS A 113 -29.53 3.77 20.67
N PRO A 114 -30.15 4.57 19.77
CA PRO A 114 -29.69 4.68 18.39
C PRO A 114 -28.24 5.16 18.31
N PHE A 115 -27.40 4.41 17.60
CA PHE A 115 -26.01 4.78 17.35
C PHE A 115 -25.46 3.98 16.18
N LYS A 116 -25.01 4.68 15.14
CA LYS A 116 -24.50 4.03 13.92
C LYS A 116 -23.04 3.61 14.07
N VAL A 117 -22.72 2.41 13.61
CA VAL A 117 -21.33 1.97 13.42
C VAL A 117 -20.97 2.15 11.95
N ASN A 118 -20.12 3.14 11.67
CA ASN A 118 -19.63 3.39 10.33
C ASN A 118 -18.54 2.37 9.98
N VAL A 119 -18.79 1.59 8.94
CA VAL A 119 -17.82 0.67 8.37
C VAL A 119 -17.24 1.28 7.09
N PRO A 120 -15.91 1.42 6.95
CA PRO A 120 -15.32 2.01 5.75
C PRO A 120 -15.60 1.17 4.50
N SER A 121 -15.68 1.85 3.35
CA SER A 121 -15.59 1.20 2.04
C SER A 121 -14.21 0.56 1.84
N PRO A 122 -14.11 -0.50 1.01
CA PRO A 122 -12.81 -1.09 0.68
C PRO A 122 -11.88 -0.04 0.07
N VAL A 123 -10.58 -0.24 0.22
CA VAL A 123 -9.55 0.61 -0.41
C VAL A 123 -8.56 -0.29 -1.14
N ILE A 124 -8.23 0.08 -2.38
CA ILE A 124 -7.16 -0.57 -3.16
C ILE A 124 -6.01 0.43 -3.29
N ASN A 125 -4.90 0.16 -2.61
CA ASN A 125 -3.73 1.03 -2.62
C ASN A 125 -2.78 0.67 -3.77
N SER A 126 -2.53 -0.62 -3.97
CA SER A 126 -1.63 -1.10 -5.02
C SER A 126 -1.90 -2.57 -5.35
N VAL A 127 -1.25 -3.04 -6.41
CA VAL A 127 -1.20 -4.44 -6.80
C VAL A 127 0.24 -4.89 -6.82
N LYS A 128 0.49 -6.19 -6.58
CA LYS A 128 1.83 -6.76 -6.75
C LYS A 128 2.28 -6.69 -8.22
N SER A 129 1.47 -7.22 -9.14
CA SER A 129 1.69 -7.17 -10.59
C SER A 129 0.39 -6.81 -11.30
N GLU A 130 0.46 -5.85 -12.23
CA GLU A 130 -0.63 -5.50 -13.15
C GLU A 130 -0.85 -6.60 -14.20
N TYR A 131 0.13 -7.47 -14.42
CA TYR A 131 0.06 -8.60 -15.35
C TYR A 131 0.04 -9.90 -14.59
N VAL A 132 -1.11 -10.56 -14.60
CA VAL A 132 -1.29 -11.91 -14.08
C VAL A 132 -2.08 -12.69 -15.13
N GLU A 133 -1.63 -13.88 -15.47
CA GLU A 133 -2.33 -14.77 -16.42
C GLU A 133 -3.66 -15.27 -15.85
N ASP A 134 -4.54 -15.74 -16.72
CA ASP A 134 -5.79 -16.38 -16.29
C ASP A 134 -5.47 -17.59 -15.40
N GLY A 135 -6.19 -17.75 -14.29
CA GLY A 135 -5.91 -18.76 -13.27
C GLY A 135 -4.76 -18.43 -12.32
N GLY A 136 -3.97 -17.39 -12.59
CA GLY A 136 -2.96 -16.86 -11.68
C GLY A 136 -3.55 -16.10 -10.49
N ILE A 137 -2.71 -15.75 -9.52
CA ILE A 137 -3.13 -15.04 -8.30
C ILE A 137 -2.78 -13.56 -8.38
N LEU A 138 -3.81 -12.72 -8.40
CA LEU A 138 -3.71 -11.28 -8.23
C LEU A 138 -3.65 -10.93 -6.74
N GLU A 139 -2.61 -10.21 -6.33
CA GLU A 139 -2.43 -9.75 -4.95
C GLU A 139 -2.70 -8.24 -4.86
N LEU A 140 -3.83 -7.89 -4.25
CA LEU A 140 -4.28 -6.51 -4.03
C LEU A 140 -3.95 -6.05 -2.62
N ARG A 141 -3.16 -4.99 -2.49
CA ARG A 141 -2.79 -4.37 -1.21
C ARG A 141 -3.72 -3.20 -0.94
N GLY A 142 -4.28 -3.15 0.27
CA GLY A 142 -5.36 -2.22 0.60
C GLY A 142 -5.82 -2.31 2.04
N ASP A 143 -7.09 -2.05 2.30
CA ASP A 143 -7.74 -2.28 3.60
C ASP A 143 -9.27 -2.46 3.41
N PHE A 144 -9.95 -2.88 4.48
CA PHE A 144 -11.42 -3.00 4.57
C PHE A 144 -12.07 -3.97 3.58
N TYR A 145 -11.38 -5.06 3.25
CA TYR A 145 -11.87 -6.14 2.37
C TYR A 145 -12.89 -7.07 3.05
N PHE A 146 -13.95 -6.53 3.63
CA PHE A 146 -14.95 -7.32 4.36
C PHE A 146 -15.91 -8.06 3.41
N ASN A 147 -15.78 -9.39 3.33
CA ASN A 147 -16.55 -10.25 2.41
C ASN A 147 -16.60 -9.68 0.98
N PRO A 148 -15.44 -9.55 0.32
CA PRO A 148 -15.31 -8.82 -0.93
C PRO A 148 -15.83 -9.64 -2.11
N LEU A 149 -16.43 -8.96 -3.08
CA LEU A 149 -16.62 -9.44 -4.44
C LEU A 149 -15.63 -8.68 -5.35
N VAL A 150 -14.80 -9.42 -6.09
CA VAL A 150 -13.85 -8.82 -7.05
C VAL A 150 -14.32 -9.07 -8.47
N THR A 151 -14.43 -7.99 -9.24
CA THR A 151 -14.88 -8.01 -10.64
C THR A 151 -13.82 -7.36 -11.53
N PHE A 152 -13.48 -8.03 -12.63
CA PHE A 152 -12.56 -7.54 -13.65
C PHE A 152 -13.33 -6.90 -14.81
N THR A 153 -12.62 -6.13 -15.63
CA THR A 153 -13.20 -5.64 -16.90
C THR A 153 -13.60 -6.84 -17.77
N GLY A 154 -14.72 -6.73 -18.47
CA GLY A 154 -15.42 -7.86 -19.10
C GLY A 154 -16.52 -8.49 -18.24
N ASP A 155 -16.84 -7.88 -17.08
CA ASP A 155 -17.89 -8.29 -16.14
C ASP A 155 -17.75 -9.73 -15.62
N VAL A 156 -16.50 -10.20 -15.47
CA VAL A 156 -16.16 -11.51 -14.90
C VAL A 156 -15.69 -11.39 -13.45
N ASN A 157 -16.13 -12.32 -12.60
CA ASN A 157 -15.80 -12.33 -11.18
C ASN A 157 -14.59 -13.22 -10.91
N GLY A 158 -13.63 -12.71 -10.15
CA GLY A 158 -12.52 -13.51 -9.64
C GLY A 158 -12.93 -14.36 -8.43
N GLU A 159 -12.21 -15.46 -8.24
CA GLU A 159 -12.38 -16.33 -7.07
C GLU A 159 -11.51 -15.82 -5.91
N ILE A 160 -12.11 -15.57 -4.75
CA ILE A 160 -11.37 -15.12 -3.57
C ILE A 160 -10.58 -16.28 -2.98
N VAL A 161 -9.26 -16.15 -2.94
CA VAL A 161 -8.36 -17.18 -2.38
C VAL A 161 -8.08 -16.93 -0.91
N SER A 162 -7.79 -15.68 -0.54
CA SER A 162 -7.63 -15.29 0.86
C SER A 162 -7.94 -13.82 1.08
N VAL A 163 -8.42 -13.51 2.28
CA VAL A 163 -8.68 -12.14 2.74
C VAL A 163 -7.94 -11.95 4.06
N GLU A 164 -6.94 -11.07 4.04
CA GLU A 164 -6.28 -10.54 5.22
C GLU A 164 -6.67 -9.06 5.38
N LYS A 165 -6.28 -8.45 6.50
CA LYS A 165 -6.61 -7.03 6.76
C LYS A 165 -6.15 -6.13 5.61
N THR A 166 -4.91 -6.29 5.16
CA THR A 166 -4.29 -5.40 4.17
C THR A 166 -3.94 -6.06 2.85
N LEU A 167 -4.28 -7.35 2.68
CA LEU A 167 -3.96 -8.14 1.50
C LEU A 167 -5.15 -8.99 1.08
N LEU A 168 -5.55 -8.85 -0.19
CA LEU A 168 -6.59 -9.64 -0.82
C LEU A 168 -5.98 -10.42 -1.97
N LYS A 169 -6.08 -11.75 -1.92
CA LYS A 169 -5.62 -12.64 -3.00
C LYS A 169 -6.82 -13.16 -3.78
N VAL A 170 -6.79 -12.94 -5.09
CA VAL A 170 -7.89 -13.27 -6.01
C VAL A 170 -7.32 -14.07 -7.17
N LYS A 171 -7.93 -15.22 -7.48
CA LYS A 171 -7.61 -15.95 -8.69
C LYS A 171 -8.25 -15.24 -9.89
N VAL A 172 -7.44 -14.89 -10.88
CA VAL A 172 -7.88 -14.21 -12.10
C VAL A 172 -8.79 -15.17 -12.89
N PRO A 173 -10.02 -14.77 -13.25
CA PRO A 173 -10.92 -15.61 -14.03
C PRO A 173 -10.54 -15.63 -15.51
N GLU A 174 -10.97 -16.67 -16.22
CA GLU A 174 -10.91 -16.68 -17.68
C GLU A 174 -11.75 -15.53 -18.26
N GLY A 175 -11.22 -14.87 -19.29
CA GLY A 175 -11.90 -13.77 -19.97
C GLY A 175 -11.76 -12.40 -19.27
N ALA A 176 -10.90 -12.28 -18.25
CA ALA A 176 -10.55 -11.00 -17.67
C ALA A 176 -9.85 -10.10 -18.71
N GLN A 177 -10.43 -8.92 -18.97
CA GLN A 177 -9.94 -7.98 -19.97
C GLN A 177 -9.07 -6.88 -19.37
N VAL A 178 -8.34 -6.17 -20.24
CA VAL A 178 -7.60 -4.96 -19.88
C VAL A 178 -8.54 -3.92 -19.27
N GLY A 179 -8.18 -3.37 -18.12
CA GLY A 179 -8.97 -2.32 -17.48
C GLY A 179 -8.95 -2.36 -15.95
N PRO A 180 -9.77 -1.54 -15.27
CA PRO A 180 -9.76 -1.48 -13.82
C PRO A 180 -10.30 -2.78 -13.18
N VAL A 181 -9.85 -3.03 -11.95
CA VAL A 181 -10.38 -4.06 -11.05
C VAL A 181 -11.27 -3.38 -10.02
N THR A 182 -12.46 -3.94 -9.80
CA THR A 182 -13.41 -3.46 -8.80
C THR A 182 -13.42 -4.41 -7.61
N VAL A 183 -13.37 -3.86 -6.39
CA VAL A 183 -13.67 -4.60 -5.15
C VAL A 183 -14.92 -4.01 -4.51
N LYS A 184 -15.95 -4.83 -4.30
CA LYS A 184 -17.21 -4.43 -3.67
C LYS A 184 -17.40 -5.17 -2.34
N THR A 185 -17.84 -4.47 -1.31
CA THR A 185 -18.30 -5.04 -0.04
C THR A 185 -19.74 -4.59 0.22
N ALA A 186 -20.34 -5.04 1.34
CA ALA A 186 -21.61 -4.49 1.80
C ALA A 186 -21.53 -2.98 2.14
N PHE A 187 -20.32 -2.44 2.31
CA PHE A 187 -20.04 -1.08 2.80
C PHE A 187 -19.49 -0.14 1.73
N GLY A 188 -19.50 -0.57 0.46
CA GLY A 188 -19.15 0.28 -0.67
C GLY A 188 -18.33 -0.44 -1.74
N LYS A 189 -17.68 0.36 -2.59
CA LYS A 189 -16.91 -0.11 -3.74
C LYS A 189 -15.61 0.68 -3.88
N ALA A 190 -14.54 -0.03 -4.18
CA ALA A 190 -13.28 0.51 -4.66
C ALA A 190 -13.08 0.13 -6.13
N VAL A 191 -12.48 1.05 -6.90
CA VAL A 191 -12.02 0.82 -8.27
C VAL A 191 -10.51 1.09 -8.28
N SER A 192 -9.74 0.19 -8.86
CA SER A 192 -8.30 0.34 -8.93
C SER A 192 -7.91 1.57 -9.77
N LYS A 193 -6.88 2.29 -9.32
CA LYS A 193 -6.24 3.34 -10.13
C LYS A 193 -5.37 2.73 -11.22
N PHE A 194 -4.71 1.60 -10.97
CA PHE A 194 -4.03 0.86 -12.02
C PHE A 194 -5.05 0.19 -12.96
N LEU A 195 -4.61 -0.11 -14.18
CA LEU A 195 -5.32 -1.01 -15.08
C LEU A 195 -4.66 -2.39 -14.98
N PHE A 196 -5.47 -3.43 -14.83
CA PHE A 196 -5.03 -4.79 -15.04
C PHE A 196 -4.66 -4.97 -16.52
N ARG A 197 -3.50 -5.59 -16.77
CA ARG A 197 -2.91 -5.81 -18.09
C ARG A 197 -2.79 -4.51 -18.92
N ASP A 198 -2.35 -3.42 -18.27
CA ASP A 198 -2.27 -2.07 -18.84
C ASP A 198 -1.47 -1.99 -20.14
N ASP A 199 -2.15 -2.02 -21.30
CA ASP A 199 -1.53 -1.98 -22.63
C ASP A 199 -1.34 -0.57 -23.20
N ARG A 200 -1.62 0.46 -22.39
CA ARG A 200 -1.49 1.86 -22.80
C ARG A 200 -0.02 2.18 -23.05
N ASN A 201 0.26 2.72 -24.23
CA ASN A 201 1.57 3.25 -24.61
C ASN A 201 2.76 2.37 -24.21
N THR A 202 2.63 1.05 -24.40
CA THR A 202 3.74 0.12 -24.26
C THR A 202 4.83 0.47 -25.28
N ILE A 203 6.03 0.77 -24.78
CA ILE A 203 7.20 1.14 -25.57
C ILE A 203 7.99 -0.11 -25.93
N ILE A 204 8.18 -1.01 -24.96
CA ILE A 204 8.97 -2.25 -25.11
C ILE A 204 8.30 -3.37 -24.32
N ASN A 205 8.06 -4.51 -24.96
CA ASN A 205 7.63 -5.76 -24.32
C ASN A 205 8.46 -6.98 -24.79
N PHE A 206 9.52 -6.74 -25.57
CA PHE A 206 10.44 -7.76 -26.07
C PHE A 206 9.85 -8.82 -27.01
N ASP A 207 8.54 -8.80 -27.26
CA ASP A 207 7.83 -9.70 -28.18
C ASP A 207 7.69 -9.09 -29.57
N ASP A 208 6.71 -8.20 -29.76
CA ASP A 208 6.48 -7.43 -30.99
C ASP A 208 7.11 -6.04 -30.93
N LYS A 209 7.35 -5.52 -29.71
CA LYS A 209 8.07 -4.27 -29.44
C LYS A 209 9.40 -4.58 -28.76
N GLY A 210 10.34 -5.03 -29.56
CA GLY A 210 11.66 -5.46 -29.13
C GLY A 210 12.74 -4.38 -29.19
N HIS A 211 13.98 -4.88 -29.09
CA HIS A 211 15.13 -4.04 -28.85
C HIS A 211 16.40 -4.49 -29.61
N VAL A 212 17.16 -3.54 -30.15
CA VAL A 212 18.65 -3.41 -30.28
C VAL A 212 19.55 -4.44 -29.60
N THR A 213 19.66 -5.63 -30.15
CA THR A 213 20.14 -6.81 -29.42
C THR A 213 21.62 -6.82 -28.97
N TRP A 214 22.42 -5.75 -29.13
CA TRP A 214 23.82 -5.76 -28.66
C TRP A 214 23.98 -5.53 -27.15
N THR A 215 22.89 -5.14 -26.47
CA THR A 215 22.81 -4.95 -25.01
C THR A 215 21.60 -5.67 -24.42
N ALA A 216 21.61 -5.99 -23.13
CA ALA A 216 20.62 -6.77 -22.36
C ALA A 216 20.02 -7.95 -23.15
N PRO A 217 20.50 -9.19 -22.97
CA PRO A 217 19.93 -10.33 -23.68
C PRO A 217 18.44 -10.54 -23.37
N THR A 218 17.67 -10.90 -24.41
CA THR A 218 16.24 -11.26 -24.30
C THR A 218 16.04 -12.76 -24.26
N PHE A 219 15.14 -13.25 -23.41
CA PHE A 219 14.85 -14.68 -23.25
C PHE A 219 13.35 -14.95 -23.38
N ALA A 220 13.01 -16.04 -24.06
CA ALA A 220 11.62 -16.54 -24.21
C ALA A 220 11.26 -17.65 -23.21
N GLY A 221 12.22 -18.06 -22.38
CA GLY A 221 12.08 -19.15 -21.42
C GLY A 221 12.80 -18.81 -20.12
N GLU A 222 12.73 -19.72 -19.15
CA GLU A 222 13.33 -19.49 -17.84
C GLU A 222 14.83 -19.18 -17.97
N ASN A 223 15.28 -18.10 -17.34
CA ASN A 223 16.68 -17.72 -17.28
C ASN A 223 17.01 -17.20 -15.88
N ASN A 224 18.08 -17.70 -15.26
CA ASN A 224 18.51 -17.29 -13.92
C ASN A 224 17.37 -17.32 -12.86
N GLY A 225 16.47 -18.31 -12.96
CA GLY A 225 15.32 -18.46 -12.06
C GLY A 225 14.15 -17.50 -12.34
N VAL A 226 14.22 -16.67 -13.39
CA VAL A 226 13.12 -15.83 -13.86
C VAL A 226 12.41 -16.54 -15.00
N ARG A 227 11.14 -16.89 -14.78
CA ARG A 227 10.24 -17.35 -15.85
C ARG A 227 9.62 -16.14 -16.56
N PRO A 228 9.34 -16.23 -17.87
CA PRO A 228 8.64 -15.17 -18.57
C PRO A 228 7.31 -14.81 -17.91
N LEU A 229 6.98 -13.52 -17.89
CA LEU A 229 5.67 -13.02 -17.49
C LEU A 229 4.67 -13.19 -18.64
N THR A 230 5.05 -12.67 -19.80
CA THR A 230 4.35 -12.79 -21.08
C THR A 230 5.43 -12.87 -22.16
N GLY A 231 5.47 -13.94 -22.95
CA GLY A 231 6.39 -14.03 -24.09
C GLY A 231 7.88 -13.93 -23.72
N LYS A 232 8.56 -12.88 -24.18
CA LYS A 232 9.99 -12.62 -23.94
C LYS A 232 10.19 -11.52 -22.89
N PHE A 233 11.34 -11.56 -22.24
CA PHE A 233 11.77 -10.51 -21.32
C PHE A 233 13.26 -10.22 -21.46
N ALA A 234 13.71 -9.04 -21.01
CA ALA A 234 15.14 -8.72 -20.91
C ALA A 234 15.69 -9.18 -19.55
N MET A 235 16.87 -9.77 -19.54
CA MET A 235 17.57 -10.14 -18.31
C MET A 235 18.86 -9.34 -18.19
N PHE A 236 18.91 -8.48 -17.18
CA PHE A 236 20.15 -7.83 -16.77
C PHE A 236 20.95 -8.81 -15.92
N SER A 237 22.14 -9.19 -16.38
CA SER A 237 22.96 -10.18 -15.67
C SER A 237 24.45 -9.88 -15.70
N ASP A 238 25.05 -9.76 -14.51
CA ASP A 238 26.50 -9.65 -14.33
C ASP A 238 26.88 -10.17 -12.94
N PRO A 239 27.63 -11.29 -12.84
CA PRO A 239 28.00 -11.88 -11.54
C PRO A 239 29.02 -11.04 -10.76
N GLU A 240 29.66 -10.09 -11.42
CA GLU A 240 30.76 -9.28 -10.90
C GLU A 240 30.61 -7.81 -11.34
N PHE A 241 29.40 -7.26 -11.19
CA PHE A 241 29.11 -5.87 -11.49
C PHE A 241 29.88 -4.95 -10.53
N GLY A 242 30.45 -3.86 -11.06
CA GLY A 242 31.32 -2.96 -10.30
C GLY A 242 31.01 -1.50 -10.56
N GLU A 243 31.62 -0.62 -9.78
CA GLU A 243 31.44 0.83 -9.89
C GLU A 243 31.84 1.35 -11.26
N TRP A 244 31.03 2.25 -11.83
CA TRP A 244 31.28 2.90 -13.12
C TRP A 244 31.49 1.92 -14.29
N LYS A 245 31.03 0.67 -14.15
CA LYS A 245 31.18 -0.37 -15.15
C LYS A 245 30.16 -0.16 -16.26
N TRP A 246 30.65 0.13 -17.46
CA TRP A 246 29.84 0.11 -18.67
C TRP A 246 29.78 -1.31 -19.22
N ASN A 247 28.65 -2.01 -19.03
CA ASN A 247 28.53 -3.41 -19.40
C ASN A 247 27.22 -3.72 -20.13
N ASN A 248 27.35 -4.23 -21.36
CA ASN A 248 26.24 -4.49 -22.28
C ASN A 248 25.12 -5.37 -21.68
N PRO A 249 25.39 -6.47 -20.96
CA PRO A 249 24.36 -7.31 -20.34
C PRO A 249 23.57 -6.66 -19.21
N THR A 250 23.95 -5.45 -18.75
CA THR A 250 23.27 -4.71 -17.67
C THR A 250 22.82 -3.31 -18.13
N THR A 251 22.70 -3.15 -19.45
CA THR A 251 22.25 -1.94 -20.11
C THR A 251 21.21 -2.29 -21.16
N LEU A 252 20.26 -1.40 -21.37
CA LEU A 252 19.26 -1.42 -22.41
C LEU A 252 19.32 -0.03 -23.07
N TRP A 253 19.86 0.01 -24.28
CA TRP A 253 20.07 1.24 -25.06
C TRP A 253 19.26 1.20 -26.35
N PHE A 254 18.54 2.27 -26.73
CA PHE A 254 18.00 2.52 -28.10
C PHE A 254 16.62 1.99 -28.52
N PHE A 255 15.50 2.16 -27.80
CA PHE A 255 14.25 1.48 -28.23
C PHE A 255 12.98 2.31 -28.40
N ALA A 256 12.61 2.48 -29.67
CA ALA A 256 11.28 2.29 -30.23
C ALA A 256 11.40 1.47 -31.53
N PRO A 257 10.44 0.59 -31.89
CA PRO A 257 10.56 -0.26 -33.06
C PRO A 257 10.26 0.52 -34.36
N GLU A 258 10.80 -0.03 -35.45
CA GLU A 258 10.92 0.54 -36.81
C GLU A 258 12.06 1.55 -36.97
N ARG A 259 12.82 1.42 -38.06
CA ARG A 259 13.87 2.35 -38.50
C ARG A 259 13.35 3.77 -38.84
N ASN A 260 12.17 4.13 -38.34
CA ASN A 260 11.58 5.47 -38.26
C ASN A 260 11.46 5.97 -36.79
N SER A 261 12.11 5.31 -35.83
CA SER A 261 12.11 5.55 -34.38
C SER A 261 12.75 6.86 -33.88
N GLY A 262 12.92 7.83 -34.78
CA GLY A 262 13.15 9.24 -34.45
C GLY A 262 11.96 10.16 -34.75
N ALA A 263 10.84 9.63 -35.27
CA ALA A 263 9.71 10.44 -35.74
C ALA A 263 8.57 10.61 -34.71
N LYS A 264 8.51 9.79 -33.65
CA LYS A 264 7.42 9.84 -32.66
C LYS A 264 7.96 9.93 -31.23
N GLN A 265 7.50 10.96 -30.53
CA GLN A 265 7.80 11.18 -29.11
C GLN A 265 7.25 10.04 -28.26
N LEU A 266 7.93 9.73 -27.15
CA LEU A 266 7.52 8.68 -26.21
C LEU A 266 6.15 8.93 -25.55
N ALA A 267 5.78 10.19 -25.36
CA ALA A 267 4.47 10.65 -24.89
C ALA A 267 4.27 12.13 -25.28
N VAL A 268 3.05 12.64 -25.12
CA VAL A 268 2.71 14.06 -25.35
C VAL A 268 1.89 14.55 -24.16
N GLY A 269 2.30 15.67 -23.55
CA GLY A 269 1.60 16.29 -22.43
C GLY A 269 2.54 16.78 -21.33
N ASN A 270 1.96 17.23 -20.22
CA ASN A 270 2.72 17.68 -19.05
C ASN A 270 3.34 16.45 -18.35
N PRO A 271 4.66 16.38 -18.16
CA PRO A 271 5.32 15.24 -17.52
C PRO A 271 4.77 14.89 -16.14
N ASN A 272 4.28 15.88 -15.37
CA ASN A 272 3.71 15.63 -14.05
C ASN A 272 2.45 14.76 -14.08
N ASP A 273 1.83 14.59 -15.24
CA ASP A 273 0.63 13.76 -15.44
C ASP A 273 0.99 12.33 -15.84
N PHE A 274 2.27 11.96 -15.92
CA PHE A 274 2.72 10.65 -16.41
C PHE A 274 3.61 9.89 -15.40
N VAL A 275 3.59 8.56 -15.55
CA VAL A 275 4.50 7.62 -14.90
C VAL A 275 5.16 6.71 -15.92
N VAL A 276 6.41 6.32 -15.65
CA VAL A 276 7.05 5.15 -16.26
C VAL A 276 6.63 3.92 -15.45
N LYS A 277 6.14 2.89 -16.15
CA LYS A 277 5.90 1.57 -15.55
C LYS A 277 6.66 0.49 -16.29
N PHE A 278 7.01 -0.56 -15.58
CA PHE A 278 7.57 -1.79 -16.11
C PHE A 278 7.39 -2.90 -15.07
N GLU A 279 7.49 -4.14 -15.52
CA GLU A 279 7.48 -5.31 -14.64
C GLU A 279 8.92 -5.69 -14.32
N ILE A 280 9.18 -6.04 -13.07
CA ILE A 280 10.51 -6.43 -12.59
C ILE A 280 10.46 -7.79 -11.89
N ASN A 281 11.48 -8.63 -12.09
CA ASN A 281 11.68 -9.85 -11.33
C ASN A 281 13.15 -9.96 -10.90
N VAL A 282 13.39 -9.99 -9.58
CA VAL A 282 14.72 -9.95 -8.97
C VAL A 282 14.92 -11.22 -8.14
N PRO A 283 15.45 -12.31 -8.74
CA PRO A 283 15.57 -13.62 -8.09
C PRO A 283 16.70 -13.68 -7.05
N VAL A 284 17.70 -12.80 -7.18
CA VAL A 284 18.85 -12.67 -6.28
C VAL A 284 18.77 -11.34 -5.55
N LEU A 285 19.06 -11.32 -4.25
CA LEU A 285 18.99 -10.11 -3.44
C LEU A 285 19.87 -9.00 -4.04
N TRP A 286 19.22 -7.90 -4.42
CA TRP A 286 19.85 -6.68 -4.92
C TRP A 286 20.05 -5.71 -3.74
N GLU A 287 21.29 -5.31 -3.45
CA GLU A 287 21.62 -4.53 -2.24
C GLU A 287 22.33 -3.20 -2.52
N ASP A 288 22.74 -2.97 -3.76
CA ASP A 288 23.71 -1.94 -4.13
C ASP A 288 23.56 -1.55 -5.61
N PHE A 289 24.16 -0.43 -6.01
CA PHE A 289 24.08 0.13 -7.38
C PHE A 289 22.69 0.55 -7.83
N ASN A 290 22.63 1.57 -8.67
CA ASN A 290 21.36 2.15 -9.11
C ASN A 290 20.99 1.60 -10.48
N LEU A 291 19.71 1.33 -10.70
CA LEU A 291 19.17 1.26 -12.04
C LEU A 291 18.85 2.70 -12.47
N LEU A 292 19.63 3.22 -13.41
CA LEU A 292 19.37 4.50 -14.04
C LEU A 292 18.36 4.30 -15.15
N ILE A 293 17.31 5.12 -15.17
CA ILE A 293 16.31 5.13 -16.23
C ILE A 293 16.26 6.53 -16.79
N PHE A 294 16.36 6.67 -18.10
CA PHE A 294 16.31 7.98 -18.74
C PHE A 294 15.84 7.91 -20.17
N MET A 295 15.47 9.07 -20.68
CA MET A 295 15.01 9.24 -22.04
C MET A 295 16.01 10.11 -22.81
N SER A 296 16.17 9.83 -24.10
CA SER A 296 17.05 10.60 -24.98
C SER A 296 16.45 10.81 -26.36
N PRO A 297 16.90 11.84 -27.09
CA PRO A 297 16.59 11.97 -28.51
C PRO A 297 17.21 10.85 -29.34
N TYR A 298 16.62 10.60 -30.52
CA TYR A 298 17.10 9.61 -31.48
C TYR A 298 18.59 9.77 -31.82
N ALA A 299 19.01 11.01 -32.10
CA ALA A 299 20.39 11.31 -32.51
C ALA A 299 21.42 11.16 -31.39
N ASN A 300 21.00 11.01 -30.13
CA ASN A 300 21.88 10.83 -28.98
C ASN A 300 21.79 9.39 -28.48
N ASP A 301 22.65 8.61 -29.11
CA ASP A 301 22.68 7.18 -29.17
C ASP A 301 23.01 6.55 -27.78
N HIS A 302 23.77 7.27 -26.95
CA HIS A 302 24.11 6.89 -25.57
C HIS A 302 23.75 7.96 -24.53
N GLY A 303 22.61 8.65 -24.68
CA GLY A 303 22.27 9.96 -24.10
C GLY A 303 22.40 10.25 -22.58
N TYR A 304 23.03 9.39 -21.80
CA TYR A 304 23.46 9.56 -20.41
C TYR A 304 24.00 10.96 -20.09
N ASP A 305 24.96 11.47 -20.89
CA ASP A 305 25.65 12.75 -20.59
C ASP A 305 24.71 13.95 -20.53
N ASN A 306 23.64 13.90 -21.33
CA ASN A 306 22.69 15.00 -21.50
C ASN A 306 21.31 14.68 -20.94
N ALA A 307 21.07 13.49 -20.41
CA ALA A 307 19.78 13.07 -19.90
C ALA A 307 19.51 13.62 -18.49
N SER A 308 18.21 13.67 -18.16
CA SER A 308 17.71 13.63 -16.79
C SER A 308 17.29 12.18 -16.52
N PHE A 309 17.85 11.55 -15.49
CA PHE A 309 17.54 10.18 -15.11
C PHE A 309 16.81 10.10 -13.78
N ALA A 310 15.98 9.07 -13.65
CA ALA A 310 15.57 8.54 -12.35
C ALA A 310 16.67 7.61 -11.82
N ARG A 311 16.94 7.70 -10.52
CA ARG A 311 17.80 6.76 -9.79
C ARG A 311 16.89 5.75 -9.09
N PHE A 312 16.62 4.60 -9.71
CA PHE A 312 15.80 3.56 -9.08
C PHE A 312 16.64 2.73 -8.11
N GLN A 313 16.29 2.80 -6.82
CA GLN A 313 17.08 2.28 -5.70
C GLN A 313 16.21 1.52 -4.68
N PRO A 314 15.49 0.47 -5.10
CA PRO A 314 14.55 -0.23 -4.23
C PRO A 314 15.24 -0.93 -3.06
N TRP A 315 16.53 -1.23 -3.18
CA TRP A 315 17.36 -1.85 -2.16
C TRP A 315 17.64 -0.97 -0.93
N ARG A 316 17.34 0.34 -0.97
CA ARG A 316 17.55 1.24 0.18
C ARG A 316 16.79 0.78 1.44
N ALA A 317 15.75 -0.03 1.29
CA ALA A 317 14.93 -0.57 2.37
C ALA A 317 15.52 -1.85 3.04
N GLY A 318 16.81 -2.15 2.83
CA GLY A 318 17.47 -3.34 3.39
C GLY A 318 17.64 -4.49 2.39
N GLY A 319 17.82 -4.15 1.12
CA GLY A 319 17.87 -5.09 0.00
C GLY A 319 16.53 -5.21 -0.72
N PHE A 320 16.57 -5.66 -1.97
CA PHE A 320 15.40 -5.84 -2.82
C PHE A 320 15.46 -7.19 -3.52
N LYS A 321 14.41 -7.99 -3.33
CA LYS A 321 14.21 -9.28 -3.96
C LYS A 321 12.71 -9.44 -4.19
N THR A 322 12.33 -10.01 -5.31
CA THR A 322 10.91 -10.27 -5.59
C THR A 322 10.63 -11.78 -5.55
N ASP A 323 9.38 -12.12 -5.27
CA ASP A 323 8.85 -13.47 -5.44
C ASP A 323 7.97 -13.49 -6.69
N GLY A 324 8.61 -13.62 -7.84
CA GLY A 324 7.96 -13.45 -9.15
C GLY A 324 8.00 -12.00 -9.66
N TRP A 325 7.15 -11.71 -10.63
CA TRP A 325 7.07 -10.39 -11.26
C TRP A 325 6.28 -9.39 -10.40
N GLU A 326 6.76 -8.16 -10.34
CA GLU A 326 6.10 -7.04 -9.68
C GLU A 326 6.09 -5.79 -10.57
N THR A 327 5.03 -4.99 -10.49
CA THR A 327 4.93 -3.73 -11.23
C THR A 327 5.66 -2.61 -10.50
N VAL A 328 6.61 -2.01 -11.18
CA VAL A 328 7.27 -0.78 -10.75
C VAL A 328 6.56 0.41 -11.40
N THR A 329 6.28 1.45 -10.61
CA THR A 329 5.71 2.73 -11.09
C THR A 329 6.60 3.88 -10.61
N ILE A 330 7.13 4.66 -11.54
CA ILE A 330 8.02 5.80 -11.26
C ILE A 330 7.40 7.06 -11.88
N PRO A 331 7.01 8.06 -11.07
CA PRO A 331 6.51 9.32 -11.63
C PRO A 331 7.62 10.05 -12.39
N LEU A 332 7.26 10.75 -13.48
CA LEU A 332 8.24 11.49 -14.28
C LEU A 332 8.94 12.61 -13.48
N SER A 333 8.32 13.09 -12.40
CA SER A 333 8.96 14.02 -11.45
C SER A 333 10.20 13.43 -10.75
N ALA A 334 10.36 12.10 -10.72
CA ALA A 334 11.56 11.45 -10.20
C ALA A 334 12.76 11.49 -11.17
N PHE A 335 12.55 11.86 -12.44
CA PHE A 335 13.59 12.00 -13.46
C PHE A 335 14.25 13.38 -13.34
N GLN A 336 14.95 13.59 -12.24
CA GLN A 336 15.46 14.90 -11.85
C GLN A 336 16.99 14.94 -11.65
N TYR A 337 17.70 13.85 -11.94
CA TYR A 337 19.13 13.76 -11.72
C TYR A 337 19.93 13.80 -13.02
N GLY A 338 21.07 14.49 -13.02
CA GLY A 338 22.08 14.49 -14.08
C GLY A 338 23.38 13.83 -13.63
N LYS A 339 24.29 13.56 -14.58
CA LYS A 339 25.55 12.84 -14.32
C LYS A 339 26.43 13.50 -13.24
N ASP A 340 26.37 14.83 -13.16
CA ASP A 340 27.20 15.65 -12.26
C ASP A 340 26.58 15.82 -10.86
N ASP A 341 25.36 15.31 -10.63
CA ASP A 341 24.76 15.33 -9.30
C ASP A 341 25.57 14.49 -8.31
N ASN A 342 25.62 14.93 -7.06
CA ASN A 342 26.25 14.15 -6.00
C ASN A 342 25.49 12.84 -5.74
N TRP A 343 26.23 11.74 -5.63
CA TRP A 343 25.70 10.38 -5.47
C TRP A 343 25.77 9.88 -4.01
N SER A 344 26.38 10.64 -3.11
CA SER A 344 26.59 10.24 -1.72
C SER A 344 25.27 9.98 -0.99
N LYS A 345 25.34 9.15 0.05
CA LYS A 345 24.20 8.80 0.90
C LYS A 345 23.51 10.03 1.54
N ALA A 346 24.23 11.12 1.76
CA ALA A 346 23.69 12.35 2.34
C ALA A 346 22.75 13.12 1.38
N GLU A 347 22.80 12.81 0.08
CA GLU A 347 22.03 13.51 -0.97
C GLU A 347 20.84 12.67 -1.47
N TRP A 348 20.64 11.50 -0.89
CA TRP A 348 19.67 10.50 -1.35
C TRP A 348 18.22 10.98 -1.39
N ASP A 349 17.86 11.91 -0.52
CA ASP A 349 16.51 12.44 -0.37
C ASP A 349 16.41 13.91 -0.86
N LYS A 350 17.49 14.44 -1.45
CA LYS A 350 17.49 15.79 -2.01
C LYS A 350 17.09 15.74 -3.48
N PRO A 351 16.37 16.77 -3.98
CA PRO A 351 16.07 16.88 -5.40
C PRO A 351 17.36 16.95 -6.20
N GLY A 352 17.37 16.32 -7.38
CA GLY A 352 18.49 16.41 -8.30
C GLY A 352 18.54 17.77 -8.99
N SER A 353 19.69 18.09 -9.58
CA SER A 353 19.93 19.40 -10.21
C SER A 353 19.29 19.56 -11.59
N LYS A 354 18.70 18.49 -12.15
CA LYS A 354 18.33 18.45 -13.57
C LYS A 354 16.92 17.89 -13.78
N PRO A 355 15.87 18.75 -13.70
CA PRO A 355 14.50 18.30 -13.89
C PRO A 355 14.25 17.71 -15.28
N PHE A 356 13.20 16.91 -15.41
CA PHE A 356 12.82 16.31 -16.68
C PHE A 356 12.44 17.40 -17.71
N PRO A 357 13.02 17.41 -18.91
CA PRO A 357 12.88 18.52 -19.85
C PRO A 357 11.54 18.55 -20.59
N GLY A 358 10.67 17.56 -20.38
CA GLY A 358 9.50 17.31 -21.23
C GLY A 358 9.78 16.24 -22.28
N PHE A 359 8.74 15.83 -23.02
CA PHE A 359 8.86 14.76 -24.01
C PHE A 359 9.37 15.24 -25.39
N ASP A 360 9.57 16.55 -25.56
CA ASP A 360 9.94 17.11 -26.85
C ASP A 360 11.27 16.56 -27.37
N GLY A 361 11.18 15.87 -28.51
CA GLY A 361 12.32 15.24 -29.16
C GLY A 361 12.82 13.96 -28.46
N LEU A 362 12.21 13.52 -27.37
CA LEU A 362 12.58 12.28 -26.68
C LEU A 362 11.87 11.09 -27.31
N THR A 363 12.66 10.18 -27.90
CA THR A 363 12.15 9.03 -28.66
C THR A 363 12.70 7.70 -28.14
N ASN A 364 13.74 7.74 -27.31
CA ASN A 364 14.36 6.55 -26.72
C ASN A 364 14.15 6.54 -25.22
N ILE A 365 13.83 5.38 -24.66
CA ILE A 365 13.99 5.09 -23.23
C ILE A 365 15.17 4.12 -23.05
N ASN A 366 16.01 4.39 -22.05
CA ASN A 366 17.22 3.64 -21.75
C ASN A 366 17.21 3.24 -20.28
N MET A 367 17.78 2.07 -19.98
CA MET A 367 17.96 1.57 -18.62
C MET A 367 19.38 1.06 -18.44
N MET A 368 20.04 1.36 -17.33
CA MET A 368 21.43 0.97 -17.13
C MET A 368 21.74 0.83 -15.64
N MET A 369 22.37 -0.29 -15.27
CA MET A 369 23.10 -0.36 -14.00
C MET A 369 24.36 0.49 -14.13
N PHE A 370 24.50 1.54 -13.30
CA PHE A 370 25.68 2.41 -13.34
C PHE A 370 25.83 3.26 -12.09
N GLY A 371 27.03 3.82 -11.94
CA GLY A 371 27.39 4.76 -10.89
C GLY A 371 28.20 4.13 -9.77
N PRO A 372 28.36 4.87 -8.65
CA PRO A 372 29.11 4.41 -7.49
C PRO A 372 28.32 3.39 -6.65
N ASN A 373 29.03 2.54 -5.90
CA ASN A 373 28.44 1.68 -4.90
C ASN A 373 28.22 2.49 -3.61
N VAL A 374 27.08 3.17 -3.55
CA VAL A 374 26.75 4.07 -2.43
C VAL A 374 26.18 3.34 -1.21
N ALA A 375 25.92 2.03 -1.36
CA ALA A 375 25.37 1.17 -0.31
C ALA A 375 26.46 0.46 0.49
N LYS A 376 27.56 0.08 -0.16
CA LYS A 376 28.68 -0.67 0.40
C LYS A 376 30.00 0.11 0.27
N ASN A 377 31.10 -0.53 0.65
CA ASN A 377 32.43 0.06 0.50
C ASN A 377 32.81 0.13 -0.99
N ALA A 378 33.53 1.19 -1.37
CA ALA A 378 34.08 1.36 -2.73
C ALA A 378 34.86 0.11 -3.18
N GLY A 379 34.72 -0.25 -4.45
CA GLY A 379 35.30 -1.47 -5.02
C GLY A 379 34.57 -2.79 -4.70
N THR A 380 33.48 -2.77 -3.92
CA THR A 380 32.64 -3.97 -3.72
C THR A 380 31.87 -4.32 -4.99
N LYS A 381 31.98 -5.56 -5.44
CA LYS A 381 31.24 -6.09 -6.60
C LYS A 381 29.88 -6.67 -6.18
N ALA A 382 28.93 -6.70 -7.11
CA ALA A 382 27.60 -7.27 -6.93
C ALA A 382 27.24 -8.30 -8.00
N ASN A 383 26.39 -9.26 -7.63
CA ASN A 383 25.74 -10.15 -8.58
C ASN A 383 24.39 -9.54 -8.97
N ILE A 384 24.31 -8.99 -10.18
CA ILE A 384 23.09 -8.41 -10.72
C ILE A 384 22.35 -9.47 -11.50
N GLN A 385 21.08 -9.70 -11.16
CA GLN A 385 20.12 -10.52 -11.91
C GLN A 385 18.75 -9.85 -11.81
N ILE A 386 18.29 -9.24 -12.91
CA ILE A 386 17.05 -8.47 -12.94
C ILE A 386 16.34 -8.76 -14.27
N GLY A 387 15.19 -9.43 -14.21
CA GLY A 387 14.24 -9.53 -15.30
C GLY A 387 13.44 -8.23 -15.44
N ILE A 388 13.27 -7.74 -16.65
CA ILE A 388 12.50 -6.53 -16.99
C ILE A 388 11.57 -6.85 -18.16
N ASP A 389 10.31 -6.42 -18.05
CA ASP A 389 9.29 -6.59 -19.09
C ASP A 389 8.29 -5.41 -19.13
N ASN A 390 7.52 -5.29 -20.21
CA ASN A 390 6.38 -4.37 -20.39
C ASN A 390 6.64 -2.91 -19.99
N ILE A 391 7.72 -2.32 -20.51
CA ILE A 391 8.08 -0.92 -20.30
C ILE A 391 7.09 -0.02 -21.03
N ARG A 392 6.43 0.87 -20.28
CA ARG A 392 5.35 1.75 -20.75
C ARG A 392 5.37 3.11 -20.06
N ILE A 393 4.86 4.13 -20.74
CA ILE A 393 4.69 5.49 -20.18
C ILE A 393 3.22 5.84 -20.23
N VAL A 394 2.57 5.91 -19.08
CA VAL A 394 1.11 6.04 -19.00
C VAL A 394 0.71 7.24 -18.15
N PRO A 395 -0.47 7.85 -18.39
CA PRO A 395 -1.01 8.87 -17.52
C PRO A 395 -1.24 8.33 -16.10
N ILE A 396 -1.09 9.21 -15.11
CA ILE A 396 -1.52 8.97 -13.73
C ILE A 396 -3.05 8.89 -13.71
N ASN A 397 -3.59 7.85 -13.08
CA ASN A 397 -5.03 7.62 -12.92
C ASN A 397 -5.52 8.01 -11.53
#